data_AF-A0A3D1WRX5-F1
#
_entry.id   AF-A0A3D1WRX5-F1
#
_cell.length_a   1.000
_cell.length_b   1.000
_cell.length_c   1.000
_cell.angle_alpha   90.00
_cell.angle_beta   90.00
_cell.angle_gamma   90.00
#
_symmetry.space_group_name_H-M   'P 1'
#
loop_
_entity.id
_entity.type
_entity.pdbx_description
1 polymer ?
#
loop_
_entity_poly.entity_id
_entity_poly.type
_entity_poly.pdbx_seq_one_letter_code
_entity_poly.pdbx_strand_id
1 'polypeptide(L)'
;MGAAPTAAMAEVRVGTTDVTVKADISNVSFKAPTVIPFAAKADGTLVEPSDNTITIDNLSAYGIHVTNMKVTAKNDWTIVADAKTGSAQNSIDFKVGPDKAEKDASSATQTTGLDLSKDASFDMKYKDIADGTDKIRLNVSGHVARVTRDIYHATGTGDQVASITWTVEPGAHATS
;
A
#
# COMPACT_ATOMS: atom_id res chain seq x y z
N MET A 1 54.31 -39.78 -54.29
CA MET A 1 52.93 -39.29 -54.08
C MET A 1 52.90 -38.60 -52.73
N GLY A 2 52.89 -37.27 -52.70
CA GLY A 2 52.78 -36.49 -51.47
C GLY A 2 51.31 -36.29 -51.14
N ALA A 3 50.90 -36.59 -49.89
CA ALA A 3 49.54 -36.37 -49.45
C ALA A 3 49.23 -34.87 -49.43
N ALA A 4 48.18 -34.46 -50.14
CA ALA A 4 47.66 -33.11 -50.02
C ALA A 4 46.99 -32.97 -48.63
N PRO A 5 47.20 -31.87 -47.90
CA PRO A 5 46.52 -31.66 -46.62
C PRO A 5 45.01 -31.65 -46.87
N THR A 6 44.28 -32.53 -46.17
CA THR A 6 42.82 -32.52 -46.15
C THR A 6 42.37 -31.13 -45.74
N ALA A 7 41.50 -30.50 -46.53
CA ALA A 7 40.89 -29.22 -46.17
C ALA A 7 40.23 -29.40 -44.79
N ALA A 8 40.85 -28.83 -43.76
CA ALA A 8 40.30 -28.84 -42.42
C ALA A 8 38.96 -28.11 -42.50
N MET A 9 37.87 -28.84 -42.30
CA MET A 9 36.52 -28.29 -42.34
C MET A 9 36.42 -27.24 -41.23
N ALA A 10 36.49 -25.96 -41.60
CA ALA A 10 36.19 -24.86 -40.69
C ALA A 10 34.67 -24.82 -40.49
N GLU A 11 34.17 -25.75 -39.67
CA GLU A 11 32.79 -25.76 -39.24
C GLU A 11 32.60 -24.60 -38.26
N VAL A 12 31.78 -23.62 -38.64
CA VAL A 12 31.48 -22.47 -37.77
C VAL A 12 30.67 -22.98 -36.58
N ARG A 13 31.29 -22.96 -35.40
CA ARG A 13 30.62 -23.31 -34.14
C ARG A 13 29.99 -22.06 -33.54
N VAL A 14 28.66 -22.00 -33.55
CA VAL A 14 27.89 -20.93 -32.91
C VAL A 14 27.43 -21.42 -31.55
N GLY A 15 27.70 -20.66 -30.50
CA GLY A 15 27.16 -20.87 -29.16
C GLY A 15 26.35 -19.66 -28.74
N THR A 16 25.16 -19.88 -28.21
CA THR A 16 24.33 -18.86 -27.57
C THR A 16 24.40 -19.02 -26.05
N THR A 17 24.30 -17.91 -25.34
CA THR A 17 24.18 -17.89 -23.88
C THR A 17 23.02 -16.97 -23.54
N ASP A 18 22.10 -17.47 -22.75
CA ASP A 18 20.97 -16.69 -22.29
C ASP A 18 21.42 -15.73 -21.18
N VAL A 19 21.11 -14.45 -21.35
CA VAL A 19 21.29 -13.44 -20.30
C VAL A 19 19.95 -13.26 -19.62
N THR A 20 19.88 -13.60 -18.33
CA THR A 20 18.67 -13.44 -17.52
C THR A 20 18.83 -12.27 -16.56
N VAL A 21 17.75 -11.50 -16.35
CA VAL A 21 17.65 -10.45 -15.34
C VAL A 21 16.46 -10.80 -14.46
N LYS A 22 16.67 -10.88 -13.15
CA LYS A 22 15.62 -11.17 -12.16
C LYS A 22 15.54 -10.01 -11.17
N ALA A 23 14.33 -9.51 -10.91
CA ALA A 23 14.08 -8.64 -9.77
C ALA A 23 14.15 -9.47 -8.48
N ASP A 24 15.02 -9.07 -7.55
CA ASP A 24 15.05 -9.66 -6.21
C ASP A 24 14.07 -8.93 -5.30
N ILE A 25 13.14 -9.67 -4.71
CA ILE A 25 12.13 -9.12 -3.79
C ILE A 25 12.75 -8.67 -2.47
N SER A 26 13.95 -9.15 -2.12
CA SER A 26 14.70 -8.61 -0.98
C SER A 26 15.07 -7.13 -1.17
N ASN A 27 15.05 -6.64 -2.40
CA ASN A 27 15.32 -5.24 -2.73
C ASN A 27 14.05 -4.38 -2.72
N VAL A 28 12.87 -4.95 -2.41
CA VAL A 28 11.66 -4.16 -2.18
C VAL A 28 11.81 -3.49 -0.82
N SER A 29 11.83 -2.17 -0.83
CA SER A 29 11.79 -1.34 0.36
C SER A 29 10.68 -0.31 0.21
N PHE A 30 9.82 -0.21 1.21
CA PHE A 30 8.77 0.80 1.26
C PHE A 30 8.54 1.23 2.71
N LYS A 31 7.93 2.40 2.89
CA LYS A 31 7.59 2.94 4.20
C LYS A 31 6.10 3.26 4.23
N ALA A 32 5.38 2.61 5.14
CA ALA A 32 4.00 2.99 5.48
C ALA A 32 3.99 4.09 6.56
N PRO A 33 2.92 4.89 6.65
CA PRO A 33 2.78 5.85 7.73
C PRO A 33 2.59 5.13 9.06
N THR A 34 3.29 5.60 10.10
CA THR A 34 3.21 4.99 11.44
C THR A 34 1.92 5.36 12.18
N VAL A 35 1.38 6.54 11.89
CA VAL A 35 0.14 7.07 12.48
C VAL A 35 -0.64 7.80 11.40
N ILE A 36 -1.95 7.56 11.33
CA ILE A 36 -2.90 8.39 10.61
C ILE A 36 -3.75 9.09 11.67
N PRO A 37 -3.46 10.36 12.01
CA PRO A 37 -4.16 11.05 13.07
C PRO A 37 -5.53 11.51 12.57
N PHE A 38 -6.59 11.04 13.23
CA PHE A 38 -7.93 11.58 13.08
C PHE A 38 -8.24 12.49 14.25
N ALA A 39 -8.73 13.70 13.97
CA ALA A 39 -9.46 14.47 14.98
C ALA A 39 -10.96 14.21 14.80
N ALA A 40 -11.70 14.00 15.88
CA ALA A 40 -13.15 13.88 15.81
C ALA A 40 -13.82 15.22 16.19
N LYS A 41 -14.78 15.66 15.38
CA LYS A 41 -15.69 16.75 15.76
C LYS A 41 -16.72 16.28 16.78
N ALA A 42 -17.41 17.22 17.41
CA ALA A 42 -18.48 16.92 18.37
C ALA A 42 -19.64 16.11 17.76
N ASP A 43 -19.86 16.23 16.45
CA ASP A 43 -20.87 15.44 15.73
C ASP A 43 -20.38 14.04 15.35
N GLY A 44 -19.14 13.67 15.68
CA GLY A 44 -18.51 12.39 15.32
C GLY A 44 -17.76 12.40 13.99
N THR A 45 -17.85 13.46 13.19
CA THR A 45 -17.18 13.53 11.90
C THR A 45 -15.67 13.59 12.07
N LEU A 46 -14.95 12.70 11.39
CA LEU A 46 -13.50 12.71 11.38
C LEU A 46 -13.00 13.86 10.50
N VAL A 47 -12.10 14.66 11.05
CA VAL A 47 -11.39 15.72 10.36
C VAL A 47 -10.16 15.10 9.73
N GLU A 48 -10.01 15.34 8.44
CA GLU A 48 -8.81 14.96 7.72
C GLU A 48 -7.58 15.60 8.39
N PRO A 49 -6.50 14.84 8.61
CA PRO A 49 -5.24 15.39 9.05
C PRO A 49 -4.84 16.61 8.22
N SER A 50 -4.47 17.71 8.87
CA SER A 50 -4.01 18.92 8.18
C SER A 50 -2.64 18.74 7.52
N ASP A 51 -1.95 17.63 7.82
CA ASP A 51 -0.59 17.38 7.38
C ASP A 51 -0.60 16.57 6.08
N ASN A 52 -0.15 17.20 4.99
CA ASN A 52 -0.07 16.63 3.65
C ASN A 52 0.98 15.49 3.51
N THR A 53 1.46 14.96 4.63
CA THR A 53 2.66 14.11 4.74
C THR A 53 2.33 12.63 4.91
N ILE A 54 1.05 12.26 5.09
CA ILE A 54 0.64 10.86 5.26
C ILE A 54 0.76 10.14 3.94
N THR A 55 1.84 9.40 3.80
CA THR A 55 2.28 8.81 2.54
C THR A 55 2.72 7.37 2.74
N ILE A 56 2.47 6.55 1.72
CA ILE A 56 3.19 5.30 1.50
C ILE A 56 4.32 5.65 0.52
N ASP A 57 5.56 5.44 0.93
CA ASP A 57 6.73 5.78 0.12
C ASP A 57 7.36 4.52 -0.45
N ASN A 58 7.56 4.48 -1.77
CA ASN A 58 8.45 3.51 -2.39
C ASN A 58 9.91 3.95 -2.21
N LEU A 59 10.70 3.10 -1.56
CA LEU A 59 12.12 3.30 -1.34
C LEU A 59 12.98 2.40 -2.24
N SER A 60 12.35 1.66 -3.15
CA SER A 60 12.98 0.71 -4.07
C SER A 60 13.48 1.40 -5.33
N ALA A 61 14.52 0.84 -5.96
CA ALA A 61 15.05 1.32 -7.24
C ALA A 61 14.16 1.00 -8.46
N TYR A 62 13.01 0.37 -8.26
CA TYR A 62 12.04 -0.02 -9.28
C TYR A 62 10.62 0.27 -8.79
N GLY A 63 9.66 0.31 -9.72
CA GLY A 63 8.25 0.51 -9.38
C GLY A 63 7.69 -0.66 -8.58
N ILE A 64 6.79 -0.36 -7.65
CA ILE A 64 6.08 -1.33 -6.82
C ILE A 64 4.58 -1.01 -6.86
N HIS A 65 3.76 -1.98 -6.49
CA HIS A 65 2.31 -1.80 -6.41
C HIS A 65 1.79 -2.35 -5.09
N VAL A 66 0.81 -1.67 -4.47
CA VAL A 66 0.12 -2.19 -3.27
C VAL A 66 -0.94 -3.20 -3.71
N THR A 67 -0.72 -4.48 -3.42
CA THR A 67 -1.60 -5.57 -3.83
C THR A 67 -2.71 -5.87 -2.84
N ASN A 68 -2.53 -5.52 -1.56
CA ASN A 68 -3.54 -5.81 -0.54
C ASN A 68 -3.53 -4.78 0.58
N MET A 69 -4.72 -4.47 1.08
CA MET A 69 -4.93 -3.68 2.29
C MET A 69 -5.70 -4.50 3.31
N LYS A 70 -5.16 -4.64 4.52
CA LYS A 70 -5.85 -5.29 5.64
C LYS A 70 -6.00 -4.35 6.82
N VAL A 71 -7.21 -4.22 7.34
CA VAL A 71 -7.49 -3.38 8.51
C VAL A 71 -7.86 -4.27 9.68
N THR A 72 -7.31 -3.98 10.85
CA THR A 72 -7.61 -4.71 12.09
C THR A 72 -8.00 -3.71 13.17
N ALA A 73 -9.16 -3.90 13.79
CA ALA A 73 -9.60 -3.09 14.90
C ALA A 73 -8.70 -3.28 16.12
N LYS A 74 -8.59 -2.24 16.96
CA LYS A 74 -7.76 -2.21 18.17
C LYS A 74 -8.58 -1.68 19.34
N ASN A 75 -8.14 -1.94 20.56
CA ASN A 75 -8.68 -1.36 21.80
C ASN A 75 -10.22 -1.42 21.89
N ASP A 76 -10.82 -2.57 21.55
CA ASP A 76 -12.27 -2.82 21.56
C ASP A 76 -13.11 -1.89 20.67
N TRP A 77 -12.48 -1.21 19.71
CA TRP A 77 -13.20 -0.53 18.64
C TRP A 77 -13.82 -1.54 17.69
N THR A 78 -14.96 -1.16 17.10
CA THR A 78 -15.60 -1.92 16.03
C THR A 78 -15.53 -1.14 14.74
N ILE A 79 -14.93 -1.73 13.71
CA ILE A 79 -14.94 -1.16 12.36
C ILE A 79 -16.24 -1.59 11.69
N VAL A 80 -17.03 -0.63 11.24
CA VAL A 80 -18.33 -0.84 10.61
C VAL A 80 -18.38 -0.12 9.27
N ALA A 81 -19.33 -0.51 8.39
CA ALA A 81 -19.53 0.15 7.11
C ALA A 81 -20.12 1.57 7.25
N ASP A 82 -20.88 1.81 8.32
CA ASP A 82 -21.44 3.12 8.67
C ASP A 82 -21.68 3.21 10.18
N ALA A 83 -20.90 4.04 10.87
CA ALA A 83 -20.99 4.21 12.31
C ALA A 83 -22.21 5.02 12.73
N LYS A 84 -22.78 5.85 11.85
CA LYS A 84 -23.93 6.71 12.15
C LYS A 84 -25.19 5.89 12.39
N THR A 85 -25.41 4.87 11.56
CA THR A 85 -26.65 4.10 11.54
C THR A 85 -26.64 2.85 12.42
N GLY A 86 -25.46 2.40 12.88
CA GLY A 86 -25.32 1.23 13.74
C GLY A 86 -25.83 1.42 15.18
N SER A 87 -25.63 0.41 16.04
CA SER A 87 -25.95 0.48 17.48
C SER A 87 -24.77 0.10 18.39
N ALA A 88 -23.66 -0.40 17.81
CA ALA A 88 -22.48 -0.80 18.54
C ALA A 88 -21.77 0.41 19.19
N GLN A 89 -21.26 0.20 20.40
CA GLN A 89 -20.41 1.19 21.09
C GLN A 89 -19.02 1.22 20.44
N ASN A 90 -18.32 2.36 20.56
CA ASN A 90 -16.96 2.56 20.03
C ASN A 90 -16.86 2.13 18.55
N SER A 91 -17.81 2.62 17.75
CA SER A 91 -17.86 2.32 16.33
C SER A 91 -17.11 3.37 15.53
N ILE A 92 -16.41 2.91 14.50
CA ILE A 92 -15.76 3.77 13.52
C ILE A 92 -16.04 3.24 12.11
N ASP A 93 -16.39 4.15 11.21
CA ASP A 93 -16.26 3.97 9.77
C ASP A 93 -15.18 4.92 9.27
N PHE A 94 -14.32 4.45 8.36
CA PHE A 94 -13.41 5.32 7.67
C PHE A 94 -13.05 4.77 6.30
N LYS A 95 -12.69 5.69 5.40
CA LYS A 95 -12.11 5.41 4.11
C LYS A 95 -10.67 5.88 4.09
N VAL A 96 -9.82 5.15 3.39
CA VAL A 96 -8.39 5.45 3.27
C VAL A 96 -7.87 5.02 1.90
N GLY A 97 -7.05 5.86 1.28
CA GLY A 97 -6.41 5.54 0.00
C GLY A 97 -5.98 6.79 -0.77
N PRO A 98 -5.49 6.64 -2.00
CA PRO A 98 -5.22 7.75 -2.90
C PRO A 98 -6.47 8.61 -3.14
N ASP A 99 -6.26 9.87 -3.52
CA ASP A 99 -7.35 10.78 -3.90
C ASP A 99 -8.30 10.12 -4.91
N LYS A 100 -9.60 10.11 -4.57
CA LYS A 100 -10.69 9.53 -5.39
C LYS A 100 -10.63 8.01 -5.57
N ALA A 101 -9.71 7.33 -4.92
CA ALA A 101 -9.57 5.87 -4.92
C ALA A 101 -9.63 5.30 -3.49
N GLU A 102 -10.19 6.06 -2.54
CA GLU A 102 -10.27 5.66 -1.13
C GLU A 102 -11.10 4.39 -0.96
N LYS A 103 -10.61 3.49 -0.12
CA LYS A 103 -11.25 2.20 0.16
C LYS A 103 -11.88 2.21 1.53
N ASP A 104 -13.04 1.59 1.63
CA ASP A 104 -13.74 1.43 2.89
C ASP A 104 -12.98 0.45 3.80
N ALA A 105 -12.63 0.90 5.01
CA ALA A 105 -11.89 0.10 5.96
C ALA A 105 -12.66 -1.16 6.38
N SER A 106 -13.99 -1.11 6.45
CA SER A 106 -14.82 -2.26 6.80
C SER A 106 -14.66 -3.40 5.80
N SER A 107 -14.49 -3.09 4.52
CA SER A 107 -14.28 -4.08 3.44
C SER A 107 -12.92 -4.77 3.53
N ALA A 108 -11.95 -4.14 4.19
CA ALA A 108 -10.60 -4.65 4.40
C ALA A 108 -10.39 -5.37 5.74
N THR A 109 -11.44 -5.56 6.54
CA THR A 109 -11.39 -6.34 7.79
C THR A 109 -11.43 -7.85 7.59
N GLN A 110 -11.66 -8.30 6.35
CA GLN A 110 -11.72 -9.71 6.00
C GLN A 110 -10.39 -10.43 6.28
N THR A 111 -10.45 -11.76 6.46
CA THR A 111 -9.26 -12.58 6.76
C THR A 111 -8.13 -12.36 5.78
N THR A 112 -8.45 -12.26 4.48
CA THR A 112 -7.50 -12.02 3.39
C THR A 112 -7.14 -10.55 3.20
N GLY A 113 -7.92 -9.62 3.75
CA GLY A 113 -7.88 -8.20 3.40
C GLY A 113 -8.65 -7.90 2.12
N LEU A 114 -8.46 -6.68 1.62
CA LEU A 114 -9.00 -6.16 0.37
C LEU A 114 -7.94 -6.26 -0.73
N ASP A 115 -8.25 -7.00 -1.79
CA ASP A 115 -7.42 -7.10 -2.98
C ASP A 115 -7.40 -5.76 -3.74
N LEU A 116 -6.19 -5.24 -3.93
CA LEU A 116 -5.89 -4.00 -4.64
C LEU A 116 -5.05 -4.24 -5.90
N SER A 117 -4.69 -5.49 -6.21
CA SER A 117 -3.76 -5.88 -7.28
C SER A 117 -4.13 -5.42 -8.69
N LYS A 118 -5.32 -4.86 -8.89
CA LYS A 118 -5.80 -4.34 -10.18
C LYS A 118 -6.07 -2.83 -10.16
N ASP A 119 -5.82 -2.16 -9.04
CA ASP A 119 -6.11 -0.74 -8.87
C ASP A 119 -4.85 0.10 -9.07
N ALA A 120 -4.64 0.57 -10.30
CA ALA A 120 -3.48 1.38 -10.67
C ALA A 120 -3.31 2.67 -9.85
N SER A 121 -4.33 3.12 -9.12
CA SER A 121 -4.22 4.26 -8.19
C SER A 121 -3.23 3.97 -7.05
N PHE A 122 -2.93 2.70 -6.79
CA PHE A 122 -1.99 2.22 -5.79
C PHE A 122 -0.63 1.79 -6.38
N ASP A 123 -0.36 2.13 -7.63
CA ASP A 123 0.97 1.99 -8.23
C ASP A 123 1.91 3.09 -7.75
N MET A 124 3.16 2.73 -7.46
CA MET A 124 4.25 3.66 -7.19
C MET A 124 5.41 3.40 -8.14
N LYS A 125 5.95 4.46 -8.74
CA LYS A 125 7.20 4.38 -9.50
C LYS A 125 8.39 4.25 -8.57
N TYR A 126 9.58 4.11 -9.15
CA TYR A 126 10.83 3.97 -8.39
C TYR A 126 11.15 5.22 -7.57
N LYS A 127 11.90 5.01 -6.48
CA LYS A 127 12.31 6.04 -5.53
C LYS A 127 12.95 7.27 -6.20
N ASP A 128 12.69 8.45 -5.62
CA ASP A 128 13.31 9.73 -5.98
C ASP A 128 12.99 10.18 -7.43
N ILE A 129 11.90 9.67 -8.01
CA ILE A 129 11.43 10.14 -9.31
C ILE A 129 10.94 11.59 -9.21
N ALA A 130 11.27 12.39 -10.23
CA ALA A 130 11.05 13.84 -10.21
C ALA A 130 9.56 14.26 -10.09
N ASP A 131 8.61 13.42 -10.52
CA ASP A 131 7.18 13.73 -10.50
C ASP A 131 6.49 13.36 -9.16
N GLY A 132 7.23 12.79 -8.20
CA GLY A 132 6.71 12.40 -6.88
C GLY A 132 5.80 11.17 -6.90
N THR A 133 5.72 10.45 -8.03
CA THR A 133 4.91 9.22 -8.15
C THR A 133 5.54 8.00 -7.49
N ASP A 134 6.66 8.18 -6.78
CA ASP A 134 7.22 7.23 -5.83
C ASP A 134 6.41 7.15 -4.53
N LYS A 135 5.38 8.01 -4.36
CA LYS A 135 4.59 8.10 -3.14
C LYS A 135 3.10 8.06 -3.42
N ILE A 136 2.36 7.36 -2.57
CA ILE A 136 0.90 7.47 -2.49
C ILE A 136 0.56 8.36 -1.31
N ARG A 137 -0.04 9.52 -1.58
CA ARG A 137 -0.69 10.31 -0.53
C ARG A 137 -1.99 9.63 -0.12
N LEU A 138 -2.17 9.42 1.19
CA LEU A 138 -3.40 8.87 1.73
C LEU A 138 -4.35 9.98 2.14
N ASN A 139 -5.51 10.02 1.48
CA ASN A 139 -6.68 10.75 1.92
C ASN A 139 -7.48 9.88 2.88
N VAL A 140 -8.04 10.50 3.90
CA VAL A 140 -8.86 9.81 4.89
C VAL A 140 -10.10 10.59 5.28
N SER A 141 -11.21 9.88 5.45
CA SER A 141 -12.49 10.44 5.87
C SER A 141 -13.28 9.41 6.63
N GLY A 142 -14.25 9.83 7.44
CA GLY A 142 -15.07 8.87 8.19
C GLY A 142 -15.85 9.49 9.33
N HIS A 143 -16.34 8.61 10.20
CA HIS A 143 -17.13 8.97 11.36
C HIS A 143 -16.85 8.05 12.54
N VAL A 144 -16.92 8.61 13.75
CA VAL A 144 -16.96 7.84 15.00
C VAL A 144 -18.31 8.03 15.66
N ALA A 145 -18.83 6.98 16.28
CA ALA A 145 -20.12 7.02 16.94
C ALA A 145 -20.13 6.22 18.24
N ARG A 146 -20.98 6.67 19.17
CA ARG A 146 -21.21 6.01 20.47
C ARG A 146 -19.89 5.73 21.20
N VAL A 147 -19.00 6.72 21.19
CA VAL A 147 -17.70 6.66 21.87
C VAL A 147 -17.96 6.72 23.37
N THR A 148 -17.69 5.62 24.06
CA THR A 148 -17.88 5.49 25.52
C THR A 148 -16.56 5.58 26.29
N ARG A 149 -15.45 5.73 25.57
CA ARG A 149 -14.09 5.80 26.11
C ARG A 149 -13.49 7.19 25.89
N ASP A 150 -12.58 7.56 26.76
CA ASP A 150 -11.78 8.76 26.52
C ASP A 150 -10.84 8.51 25.34
N ILE A 151 -10.90 9.39 24.35
CA ILE A 151 -10.05 9.40 23.15
C ILE A 151 -9.07 10.57 23.15
N TYR A 152 -9.18 11.46 24.14
CA TYR A 152 -8.27 12.58 24.33
C TYR A 152 -7.08 12.15 25.19
N HIS A 153 -5.89 12.16 24.60
CA HIS A 153 -4.64 11.93 25.31
C HIS A 153 -3.78 13.20 25.25
N ALA A 154 -3.66 13.92 26.38
CA ALA A 154 -3.02 15.24 26.47
C ALA A 154 -1.58 15.33 25.93
N THR A 155 -0.88 14.19 25.85
CA THR A 155 0.51 14.09 25.37
C THR A 155 0.71 12.99 24.34
N GLY A 156 -0.34 12.53 23.66
CA GLY A 156 -0.30 11.31 22.83
C GLY A 156 -0.91 11.44 21.44
N THR A 157 -0.79 10.37 20.65
CA THR A 157 -1.32 10.23 19.28
C THR A 157 -2.83 9.92 19.23
N GLY A 158 -3.57 10.24 20.30
CA GLY A 158 -4.95 9.76 20.50
C GLY A 158 -5.02 8.27 20.87
N ASP A 159 -6.21 7.70 20.85
CA ASP A 159 -6.42 6.26 21.04
C ASP A 159 -6.15 5.47 19.75
N GLN A 160 -5.61 4.26 19.88
CA GLN A 160 -5.38 3.40 18.71
C GLN A 160 -6.68 2.65 18.36
N VAL A 161 -7.37 3.13 17.32
CA VAL A 161 -8.66 2.58 16.85
C VAL A 161 -8.50 1.37 15.93
N ALA A 162 -7.45 1.39 15.11
CA ALA A 162 -7.18 0.36 14.10
C ALA A 162 -5.70 0.34 13.70
N SER A 163 -5.28 -0.76 13.07
CA SER A 163 -4.01 -0.86 12.34
C SER A 163 -4.27 -1.25 10.90
N ILE A 164 -3.56 -0.63 9.96
CA ILE A 164 -3.60 -0.96 8.53
C ILE A 164 -2.30 -1.67 8.17
N THR A 165 -2.41 -2.83 7.52
CA THR A 165 -1.30 -3.56 6.92
C THR A 165 -1.40 -3.44 5.41
N TRP A 166 -0.31 -3.00 4.78
CA TRP A 166 -0.18 -2.87 3.34
C TRP A 166 0.75 -3.96 2.83
N THR A 167 0.32 -4.70 1.81
CA THR A 167 1.17 -5.65 1.09
C THR A 167 1.56 -5.04 -0.25
N VAL A 168 2.84 -5.15 -0.62
CA VAL A 168 3.37 -4.64 -1.88
C VAL A 168 4.07 -5.74 -2.66
N GLU A 169 4.07 -5.60 -3.98
CA GLU A 169 4.83 -6.47 -4.89
C GLU A 169 5.69 -5.63 -5.86
N PRO A 170 6.84 -6.17 -6.30
CA PRO A 170 7.68 -5.51 -7.29
C PRO A 170 7.02 -5.54 -8.68
N GLY A 171 7.26 -4.47 -9.44
CA GLY A 171 6.72 -4.29 -10.78
C GLY A 171 5.69 -3.17 -10.81
N ALA A 172 5.79 -2.29 -11.80
CA ALA A 172 4.61 -1.52 -12.20
C ALA A 172 3.63 -2.52 -12.80
N HIS A 173 2.35 -2.49 -12.42
CA HIS A 173 1.33 -3.13 -13.23
C HIS A 173 1.41 -2.46 -14.61
N ALA A 174 2.11 -3.12 -15.54
CA ALA A 174 2.17 -2.68 -16.91
C ALA A 174 0.72 -2.67 -17.38
N THR A 175 0.16 -1.47 -17.53
CA THR A 175 -1.10 -1.27 -18.23
C THR A 175 -0.86 -1.78 -19.65
N SER A 176 -1.28 -3.02 -19.90
CA SER A 176 -1.43 -3.59 -21.23
C SER A 176 -2.56 -2.88 -21.96
#